data_AF-A0A543PG71-F1
#
_entry.id   AF-A0A543PG71-F1
#
_cell.length_a   1.000
_cell.length_b   1.000
_cell.length_c   1.000
_cell.angle_alpha   90.00
_cell.angle_beta   90.00
_cell.angle_gamma   90.00
#
_symmetry.space_group_name_H-M   'P 1'
#
loop_
_entity.id
_entity.type
_entity.pdbx_description
1 polymer ?
#
loop_
_entity_poly.entity_id
_entity_poly.type
_entity_poly.pdbx_seq_one_letter_code
_entity_poly.pdbx_strand_id
1 'polypeptide(L)' 'MIHDSALDVTDAREPTPAQADVIELLELNPAHRPRVRLTLKQWRQVDRVAARLTGQR' A
#
# COMPACT_ATOMS: atom_id res chain seq x y z
N MET A 1 1.27 10.59 27.36
CA MET A 1 2.15 9.77 26.50
C MET A 1 1.86 10.16 25.07
N ILE A 2 2.65 11.07 24.51
CA ILE A 2 2.48 11.54 23.13
C ILE A 2 3.02 10.39 22.25
N HIS A 3 2.15 9.73 21.49
CA HIS A 3 2.62 8.81 20.46
C HIS A 3 3.35 9.64 19.40
N ASP A 4 4.67 9.55 19.42
CA ASP A 4 5.56 10.07 18.39
C ASP A 4 5.16 9.44 17.04
N SER A 5 4.29 10.13 16.31
CA SER A 5 3.83 9.76 14.97
C SER A 5 4.86 10.14 13.90
N ALA A 6 6.10 10.46 14.31
CA ALA A 6 7.10 11.16 13.52
C ALA A 6 7.99 10.27 12.66
N LEU A 7 7.84 8.94 12.68
CA LEU A 7 8.65 8.03 11.87
C LEU A 7 7.78 6.92 11.24
N ASP A 8 6.73 7.32 10.53
CA ASP A 8 6.10 6.39 9.58
C ASP A 8 7.10 6.12 8.44
N VAL A 9 7.89 5.06 8.61
CA VAL A 9 8.89 4.63 7.63
C VAL A 9 8.20 4.42 6.28
N THR A 10 8.69 5.11 5.25
CA THR A 10 8.20 4.95 3.88
C THR A 10 9.08 3.99 3.11
N ASP A 11 8.47 3.07 2.38
CA ASP A 11 9.15 2.15 1.48
C ASP A 11 8.63 2.32 0.04
N ALA A 12 9.54 2.22 -0.92
CA ALA A 12 9.25 2.36 -2.34
C ALA A 12 9.48 1.04 -3.07
N ARG A 13 8.39 0.41 -3.52
CA ARG A 13 8.42 -0.89 -4.21
C ARG A 13 7.52 -0.89 -5.45
N GLU A 14 7.74 -1.86 -6.32
CA GLU A 14 6.88 -2.16 -7.45
C GLU A 14 5.75 -3.07 -6.97
N PRO A 15 4.47 -2.67 -7.12
CA PRO A 15 3.34 -3.47 -6.65
C PRO A 15 3.09 -4.67 -7.58
N THR A 16 2.64 -5.79 -7.01
CA THR A 16 2.07 -6.89 -7.79
C THR A 16 0.74 -6.46 -8.43
N PRO A 17 0.20 -7.17 -9.45
CA PRO A 17 -1.07 -6.79 -10.07
C PRO A 17 -2.22 -6.62 -9.06
N ALA A 18 -2.40 -7.56 -8.12
CA ALA A 18 -3.44 -7.47 -7.10
C ALA A 18 -3.21 -6.30 -6.12
N GLN A 19 -1.95 -5.93 -5.85
CA GLN A 19 -1.65 -4.75 -5.04
C GLN A 19 -1.91 -3.46 -5.82
N ALA A 20 -1.65 -3.45 -7.13
CA ALA A 20 -1.91 -2.31 -8.00
C ALA A 20 -3.40 -1.96 -8.04
N ASP A 21 -4.28 -2.96 -8.18
CA ASP A 21 -5.74 -2.79 -8.12
C ASP A 21 -6.19 -2.12 -6.80
N VAL A 22 -5.61 -2.56 -5.68
CA VAL A 22 -5.90 -2.00 -4.36
C VAL A 22 -5.34 -0.58 -4.21
N ILE A 23 -4.15 -0.32 -4.72
CA ILE A 23 -3.51 1.00 -4.70
C ILE A 23 -4.33 1.99 -5.53
N GLU A 24 -4.85 1.57 -6.67
CA GLU A 24 -5.75 2.36 -7.51
C GLU A 24 -7.07 2.64 -6.80
N LEU A 25 -7.71 1.60 -6.24
CA LEU A 25 -8.97 1.73 -5.48
C LEU A 25 -8.84 2.68 -4.28
N LEU A 26 -7.67 2.70 -3.64
CA LEU A 26 -7.38 3.56 -2.48
C LEU A 26 -6.74 4.91 -2.88
N GLU A 27 -6.60 5.19 -4.18
CA GLU A 27 -5.99 6.40 -4.74
C GLU A 27 -4.59 6.71 -4.17
N LEU A 28 -3.82 5.67 -3.84
CA LEU A 28 -2.52 5.79 -3.18
C LEU A 28 -1.36 6.11 -4.16
N ASN A 29 -1.62 6.10 -5.48
CA ASN A 29 -0.65 6.41 -6.53
C ASN A 29 -1.23 7.37 -7.58
N PRO A 30 -1.52 8.64 -7.22
CA PRO A 30 -2.18 9.59 -8.12
C PRO A 30 -1.38 9.92 -9.38
N ALA A 31 -0.06 9.70 -9.35
CA ALA A 31 0.82 9.93 -10.48
C ALA A 31 1.00 8.68 -11.37
N HIS A 32 0.27 7.58 -11.10
CA HIS A 32 0.36 6.29 -11.80
C HIS A 32 1.80 5.83 -12.04
N ARG A 33 2.67 6.04 -11.05
CA ARG A 33 4.08 5.68 -11.16
C ARG A 33 4.27 4.18 -11.02
N PRO A 34 5.21 3.57 -11.75
CA PRO A 34 5.49 2.13 -11.64
C PRO A 34 6.01 1.75 -10.24
N ARG A 35 6.80 2.63 -9.61
CA ARG A 35 7.28 2.45 -8.24
C ARG A 35 6.51 3.35 -7.29
N VAL A 36 5.76 2.75 -6.37
CA VAL A 36 4.90 3.46 -5.43
C VAL A 36 5.61 3.59 -4.09
N ARG A 37 5.59 4.77 -3.49
CA ARG A 37 6.15 5.00 -2.14
C ARG A 37 5.01 5.17 -1.16
N LEU A 38 4.89 4.23 -0.22
CA LEU A 38 3.87 4.24 0.82
C LEU A 38 4.52 4.05 2.20
N THR A 39 3.80 4.37 3.26
CA THR A 39 4.23 4.01 4.62
C THR A 39 4.16 2.50 4.83
N LEU A 40 4.94 1.95 5.75
CA LEU A 40 4.84 0.53 6.12
C LEU A 40 3.43 0.14 6.57
N LYS A 41 2.69 1.06 7.20
CA LYS A 41 1.29 0.84 7.58
C LYS A 41 0.39 0.71 6.35
N GLN A 42 0.54 1.59 5.36
CA GLN A 42 -0.20 1.51 4.10
C GLN A 42 0.14 0.23 3.33
N TRP A 43 1.42 -0.17 3.28
CA TRP A 43 1.81 -1.42 2.63
C TRP A 43 1.15 -2.64 3.27
N ARG A 44 1.14 -2.72 4.61
CA ARG A 44 0.43 -3.79 5.33
C ARG A 44 -1.08 -3.77 5.09
N GLN A 45 -1.67 -2.60 4.85
CA GLN A 45 -3.08 -2.51 4.48
C GLN A 45 -3.30 -3.05 3.06
N VAL A 46 -2.49 -2.61 2.09
CA VAL A 46 -2.54 -3.09 0.71
C VAL A 46 -2.38 -4.61 0.65
N ASP A 47 -1.39 -5.17 1.35
CA ASP A 47 -1.12 -6.61 1.38
C ASP A 47 -2.30 -7.42 1.95
N ARG A 48 -2.93 -6.93 3.02
CA ARG A 48 -4.11 -7.59 3.62
C ARG A 48 -5.33 -7.58 2.72
N VAL A 49 -5.55 -6.50 1.98
CA VAL A 49 -6.69 -6.39 1.05
C VAL A 49 -6.42 -7.21 -0.19
N ALA A 50 -5.23 -7.11 -0.78
CA ALA A 50 -4.83 -7.90 -1.95
C ALA A 50 -4.94 -9.41 -1.67
N ALA A 51 -4.45 -9.88 -0.52
CA ALA A 51 -4.57 -11.29 -0.13
C ALA A 51 -6.03 -11.76 -0.01
N ARG A 52 -6.92 -10.90 0.49
CA ARG A 52 -8.37 -11.22 0.57
C ARG A 52 -9.02 -11.28 -0.79
N LEU A 53 -8.69 -10.36 -1.70
CA LEU A 53 -9.20 -10.36 -3.07
C LEU A 53 -8.75 -11.60 -3.85
N THR A 54 -7.52 -12.06 -3.63
CA THR A 54 -7.00 -13.27 -4.28
C THR A 54 -7.51 -14.57 -3.66
N GLY A 55 -7.86 -14.57 -2.37
CA GLY A 55 -8.33 -15.77 -1.65
C GLY A 55 -9.84 -16.02 -1.72
N GLN A 56 -10.62 -15.09 -2.27
CA GLN A 56 -12.07 -15.23 -2.50
C GLN A 56 -12.40 -15.73 -3.92
N ARG A 57 -11.40 -16.19 -4.66
CA ARG A 57 -11.49 -16.56 -6.07
C ARG A 57 -11.25 -18.05 -6.25
#